data_AF-A0A1E5NXX3-F1
#
_entry.id   AF-A0A1E5NXX3-F1
#
_cell.length_a   1.000
_cell.length_b   1.000
_cell.length_c   1.000
_cell.angle_alpha   90.00
_cell.angle_beta   90.00
_cell.angle_gamma   90.00
#
_symmetry.space_group_name_H-M   'P 1'
#
loop_
_entity.id
_entity.type
_entity.pdbx_description
1 polymer ?
#
loop_
_entity_poly.entity_id
_entity_poly.type
_entity_poly.pdbx_seq_one_letter_code
_entity_poly.pdbx_strand_id
1 'polypeptide(L)' 'MQMNRQQYLALLSEGKAAHGNGDPSDACPYDRLGDAEQQFGYRYWLRGWQEARLAAEEAPPVDAAVTGGQ' A
#
# COMPACT_ATOMS: atom_id res chain seq x y z
N MET A 1 7.22 -2.81 25.99
CA MET A 1 7.80 -3.01 24.65
C MET A 1 7.22 -1.95 23.73
N GLN A 2 7.97 -0.90 23.38
CA GLN A 2 7.56 0.05 22.33
C GLN A 2 7.83 -0.62 20.99
N MET A 3 6.92 -1.48 20.55
CA MET A 3 6.98 -2.01 19.18
C MET A 3 6.78 -0.83 18.24
N ASN A 4 7.86 -0.49 17.53
CA ASN A 4 8.14 0.84 17.00
C ASN A 4 7.06 1.33 16.04
N ARG A 5 6.33 2.40 16.42
CA ARG A 5 5.49 3.18 15.51
C ARG A 5 6.21 3.50 14.19
N GLN A 6 7.53 3.68 14.23
CA GLN A 6 8.38 3.86 13.06
C GLN A 6 8.43 2.63 12.14
N GLN A 7 8.59 1.41 12.67
CA GLN A 7 8.55 0.18 11.86
C GLN A 7 7.18 0.02 11.19
N TYR A 8 6.10 0.28 11.93
CA TYR A 8 4.75 0.28 11.36
C TYR A 8 4.61 1.26 10.18
N LEU A 9 5.07 2.50 10.34
CA LEU A 9 5.01 3.51 9.28
C LEU A 9 5.90 3.16 8.08
N ALA A 10 7.07 2.55 8.33
CA ALA A 10 7.96 2.08 7.26
C ALA A 10 7.29 0.99 6.41
N LEU A 11 6.71 -0.03 7.05
CA LEU A 11 6.00 -1.13 6.37
C LEU A 11 4.82 -0.62 5.54
N LEU A 12 4.04 0.32 6.08
CA LEU A 12 2.96 0.97 5.34
C LEU A 12 3.49 1.72 4.12
N SER A 13 4.55 2.50 4.29
CA SER A 13 5.15 3.28 3.19
C SER A 13 5.69 2.36 2.10
N GLU A 14 6.27 1.23 2.48
CA GLU A 14 6.82 0.24 1.56
C GLU A 14 5.72 -0.40 0.71
N GLY A 15 4.62 -0.84 1.33
CA GLY A 15 3.47 -1.36 0.60
C GLY A 15 2.84 -0.34 -0.35
N LYS A 16 2.77 0.94 0.07
CA LYS A 16 2.29 2.03 -0.79
C LYS A 16 3.20 2.24 -2.00
N ALA A 17 4.52 2.21 -1.80
CA ALA A 17 5.49 2.35 -2.87
C ALA A 17 5.43 1.19 -3.87
N ALA A 18 5.27 -0.04 -3.38
CA ALA A 18 5.11 -1.22 -4.23
C ALA A 18 3.89 -1.09 -5.18
N HIS A 19 2.74 -0.66 -4.65
CA HIS A 19 1.58 -0.36 -5.51
C HIS A 19 1.90 0.75 -6.52
N GLY A 20 2.55 1.84 -6.08
CA GLY A 20 2.96 2.95 -6.96
C GLY A 20 3.92 2.54 -8.08
N ASN A 21 4.72 1.50 -7.86
CA ASN A 21 5.61 0.91 -8.87
C ASN A 21 4.89 -0.10 -9.78
N GLY A 22 3.64 -0.45 -9.50
CA GLY A 22 2.87 -1.45 -10.23
C GLY A 22 3.09 -2.90 -9.75
N ASP A 23 3.74 -3.10 -8.60
CA ASP A 23 3.97 -4.42 -8.05
C ASP A 23 2.65 -5.06 -7.56
N PRO A 24 2.44 -6.37 -7.79
CA PRO A 24 1.26 -7.08 -7.28
C PRO A 24 1.34 -7.24 -5.76
N SER A 25 0.19 -7.46 -5.11
CA SER A 25 0.15 -7.70 -3.67
C SER A 25 0.92 -8.95 -3.21
N ASP A 26 1.17 -9.89 -4.13
CA ASP A 26 1.95 -11.11 -3.88
C ASP A 26 3.47 -10.87 -3.95
N ALA A 27 3.91 -9.67 -4.35
CA ALA A 27 5.31 -9.25 -4.25
C ALA A 27 5.74 -8.87 -2.83
N CYS A 28 4.86 -9.08 -1.84
CA CYS A 28 5.16 -8.83 -0.43
C CYS A 28 6.38 -9.66 -0.01
N PRO A 29 7.46 -9.04 0.51
CA PRO A 29 8.68 -9.76 0.88
C PRO A 29 8.53 -10.56 2.18
N TYR A 30 7.41 -10.41 2.89
CA TYR A 30 7.18 -11.02 4.20
C TYR A 30 6.31 -12.28 4.08
N ASP A 31 6.68 -13.34 4.81
CA ASP A 31 5.86 -14.55 4.86
C ASP A 31 4.65 -14.38 5.81
N ARG A 32 3.45 -14.65 5.28
CA ARG A 32 2.20 -14.67 6.05
C ARG A 32 2.18 -15.78 7.11
N LEU A 33 2.91 -16.88 6.90
CA LEU A 33 2.97 -18.03 7.79
C LEU A 33 4.29 -18.12 8.57
N GLY A 34 5.19 -17.14 8.39
CA GLY A 34 6.47 -17.09 9.09
C GLY A 34 6.35 -16.69 10.56
N ASP A 35 7.47 -16.31 11.17
CA ASP A 35 7.53 -15.87 12.56
C ASP A 35 6.73 -14.57 12.81
N ALA A 36 6.56 -14.21 14.09
CA ALA A 36 5.77 -13.04 14.49
C ALA A 36 6.19 -11.73 13.79
N GLU A 37 7.49 -11.53 13.54
CA GLU A 37 7.98 -10.37 12.79
C GLU A 37 7.61 -10.40 11.30
N GLN A 38 7.63 -11.58 10.68
CA GLN A 38 7.21 -11.73 9.29
C GLN A 38 5.70 -11.53 9.15
N GLN A 39 4.90 -12.09 10.05
CA GLN A 39 3.46 -11.86 10.07
C GLN A 39 3.12 -10.39 10.32
N PHE A 40 3.88 -9.72 11.20
CA PHE A 40 3.76 -8.28 11.43
C PHE A 40 4.07 -7.50 10.15
N GLY A 41 5.22 -7.77 9.52
CA GLY A 41 5.63 -7.19 8.24
C GLY A 41 4.55 -7.34 7.16
N TYR A 42 4.10 -8.57 6.93
CA TYR A 42 3.09 -8.92 5.94
C TYR A 42 1.79 -8.12 6.13
N ARG A 43 1.27 -8.07 7.36
CA ARG A 43 0.00 -7.39 7.65
C ARG A 43 0.05 -5.89 7.36
N TYR A 44 1.14 -5.22 7.71
CA TYR A 44 1.25 -3.77 7.54
C TYR A 44 1.71 -3.36 6.15
N TRP A 45 2.57 -4.16 5.52
CA TRP A 45 2.92 -3.97 4.12
C TRP A 45 1.67 -4.12 3.24
N LEU A 46 0.89 -5.20 3.40
CA LEU A 46 -0.31 -5.43 2.61
C LEU A 46 -1.37 -4.34 2.84
N ARG A 47 -1.50 -3.85 4.08
CA ARG A 47 -2.37 -2.72 4.37
C ARG A 47 -1.94 -1.45 3.62
N GLY A 48 -0.65 -1.15 3.59
CA GLY A 48 -0.13 0.00 2.83
C GLY A 48 -0.43 -0.11 1.34
N TRP A 49 -0.21 -1.30 0.76
CA TRP A 49 -0.52 -1.59 -0.64
C TRP A 49 -2.01 -1.42 -0.94
N GLN A 50 -2.90 -1.95 -0.10
CA GLN A 50 -4.35 -1.80 -0.26
C GLN A 50 -4.80 -0.34 -0.13
N GLU A 51 -4.23 0.42 0.82
CA GLU A 51 -4.52 1.85 0.95
C GLU A 51 -4.10 2.63 -0.31
N ALA A 52 -2.93 2.33 -0.90
CA ALA A 52 -2.51 2.95 -2.16
C ALA A 52 -3.41 2.56 -3.33
N ARG A 53 -3.82 1.29 -3.40
CA ARG A 53 -4.75 0.81 -4.41
C ARG A 53 -6.10 1.51 -4.33
N LEU A 54 -6.69 1.56 -3.15
CA LEU A 54 -7.95 2.25 -2.91
C LEU A 54 -7.83 3.74 -3.22
N ALA A 55 -6.74 4.38 -2.82
CA ALA A 55 -6.50 5.80 -3.16
C ALA A 55 -6.36 6.02 -4.67
N ALA A 56 -5.80 5.07 -5.41
CA ALA A 56 -5.72 5.12 -6.88
C ALA A 56 -7.08 4.84 -7.55
N GLU A 57 -7.91 3.97 -6.97
CA GLU A 57 -9.28 3.69 -7.42
C GLU A 57 -10.24 4.87 -7.11
N GLU A 58 -10.02 5.58 -6.00
CA GLU A 58 -10.82 6.72 -5.55
C GLU A 58 -10.38 8.04 -6.21
N ALA A 59 -9.16 8.09 -6.77
CA ALA A 59 -8.72 9.21 -7.58
C ALA A 59 -9.64 9.31 -8.82
N PRO A 60 -10.41 10.40 -8.97
CA PRO A 60 -11.27 10.55 -10.13
C PRO A 60 -10.41 10.51 -11.39
N PRO A 61 -10.85 9.83 -12.46
CA PRO A 61 -10.16 9.91 -13.73
C PRO A 61 -10.11 11.39 -14.14
N VAL A 62 -8.91 11.95 -14.22
CA VAL A 62 -8.68 13.35 -14.64
C VAL A 62 -9.02 13.60 -16.12
N ASP A 63 -9.65 12.62 -16.79
CA ASP A 63 -10.18 12.67 -18.14
C ASP A 63 -11.72 12.87 -18.19
N ALA A 64 -12.33 13.44 -17.15
CA ALA A 64 -13.62 14.11 -17.30
C ALA A 64 -13.39 15.49 -17.94
N ALA A 65 -13.23 15.45 -19.25
CA ALA A 65 -12.92 16.54 -20.17
C ALA A 65 -13.53 17.91 -19.83
N VAL A 66 -12.64 18.90 -19.90
CA VAL A 66 -12.90 20.23 -20.49
C VAL A 66 -13.63 20.05 -21.83
N THR A 67 -14.96 20.01 -21.84
CA THR A 67 -15.77 20.36 -23.03
C THR A 67 -17.20 20.74 -22.61
N GLY A 68 -17.30 21.86 -21.90
CA GLY A 68 -18.58 22.51 -21.58
C GLY A 68 -18.49 24.02 -21.80
N GLY A 69 -17.73 24.44 -22.81
CA GLY A 69 -17.76 25.80 -23.32
C GLY A 69 -18.43 25.77 -24.68
N GLN A 70 -19.73 26.12 -24.71
CA GLN A 70 -20.41 26.84 -25.78
C GLN A 70 -21.83 27.18 -25.34
#